data_AF-A0A953LNX2-F1
#
_entry.id   AF-A0A953LNX2-F1
#
_cell.length_a   1.000
_cell.length_b   1.000
_cell.length_c   1.000
_cell.angle_alpha   90.00
_cell.angle_beta   90.00
_cell.angle_gamma   90.00
#
_symmetry.space_group_name_H-M   'P 1'
#
loop_
_entity.id
_entity.type
_entity.pdbx_description
1 polymer ?
#
loop_
_entity_poly.entity_id
_entity_poly.type
_entity_poly.pdbx_seq_one_letter_code
_entity_poly.pdbx_strand_id
1 'polypeptide(L)'
;MAGNKAPSKALLIAVAVVLLAAGGWFAWQHFNEAPPPPPPPQPKTAKPAAAPAAAAPAAVDADKAIEELLRVSGMDHMLAQLPEQMLAGVRQAGQQARSGKLSPGDQAELERLTREAFTAQGFRQRVTAALKKGFETKRFQEFIADSSTPLAKRMTELEKLQPKPEEFAAFMAGLKAKPLAPMRVKLVERIDMAGRASELATESMFAGVRGMARGFAGADAKQVADVDKAIGQQRAAAEGNIRNAVRFSLAYAYRDVSDTDLAEYARLHEKPGTQFVLGLMFDALVEEIRSGSERLGGGLERMLKDRHAGKPAPADGKAAPVARSGSSRAHEDARECLRFEANRQVMGCAERYR
;
A
#
# COMPACT_ATOMS: atom_id res chain seq x y z
N MET A 1 28.35 -3.25 -39.92
CA MET A 1 26.94 -3.57 -40.19
C MET A 1 26.39 -4.36 -39.01
N ALA A 2 25.24 -3.94 -38.48
CA ALA A 2 24.34 -4.60 -37.49
C ALA A 2 24.93 -4.91 -36.10
N GLY A 3 24.35 -4.51 -34.97
CA GLY A 3 23.11 -3.79 -34.72
C GLY A 3 23.05 -3.38 -33.25
N ASN A 4 22.83 -2.09 -33.03
CA ASN A 4 22.57 -1.43 -31.76
C ASN A 4 21.24 -1.96 -31.19
N LYS A 5 21.28 -3.00 -30.35
CA LYS A 5 20.07 -3.47 -29.65
C LYS A 5 19.86 -2.59 -28.42
N ALA A 6 18.95 -1.64 -28.55
CA ALA A 6 18.37 -0.91 -27.44
C ALA A 6 17.95 -1.87 -26.31
N PRO A 7 18.10 -1.51 -25.02
CA PRO A 7 17.65 -2.35 -23.93
C PRO A 7 16.16 -2.66 -24.10
N SER A 8 15.88 -3.96 -24.23
CA SER A 8 14.59 -4.45 -24.70
C SER A 8 13.46 -4.04 -23.75
N LYS A 9 12.34 -3.60 -24.34
CA LYS A 9 11.04 -3.34 -23.69
C LYS A 9 10.57 -4.44 -22.71
N ALA A 10 11.18 -5.63 -22.76
CA ALA A 10 10.93 -6.75 -21.87
C ALA A 10 11.32 -6.51 -20.40
N LEU A 11 12.24 -5.59 -20.11
CA LEU A 11 12.64 -5.28 -18.73
C LEU A 11 11.63 -4.34 -18.04
N LEU A 12 11.02 -3.41 -18.80
CA LEU A 12 9.93 -2.55 -18.30
C LEU A 12 8.66 -3.35 -18.00
N ILE A 13 8.40 -4.43 -18.75
CA ILE A 13 7.30 -5.36 -18.50
C ILE A 13 7.53 -6.16 -17.21
N ALA A 14 8.77 -6.54 -16.89
CA ALA A 14 9.09 -7.29 -15.67
C ALA A 14 8.98 -6.44 -14.39
N VAL A 15 9.19 -5.13 -14.49
CA VAL A 15 9.13 -4.22 -13.34
C VAL A 15 7.69 -3.75 -13.10
N ALA A 16 6.87 -3.62 -14.16
CA ALA A 16 5.42 -3.41 -14.04
C ALA A 16 4.70 -4.49 -13.20
N VAL A 17 5.28 -5.69 -13.10
CA VAL A 17 4.78 -6.81 -12.28
C VAL A 17 4.97 -6.59 -10.78
N VAL A 18 5.88 -5.70 -10.36
CA VAL A 18 6.23 -5.50 -8.94
C VAL A 18 5.06 -4.91 -8.12
N LEU A 19 4.19 -4.11 -8.75
CA LEU A 19 3.01 -3.53 -8.09
C LEU A 19 1.74 -4.35 -8.26
N LEU A 20 1.77 -5.35 -9.16
CA LEU A 20 0.75 -6.39 -9.23
C LEU A 20 0.84 -7.34 -8.02
N ALA A 21 1.98 -7.40 -7.34
CA ALA A 21 2.23 -8.42 -6.33
C ALA A 21 1.84 -8.03 -4.89
N ALA A 22 1.56 -6.74 -4.60
CA ALA A 22 1.07 -6.32 -3.27
C ALA A 22 -0.47 -6.16 -3.18
N GLY A 23 -1.20 -6.22 -4.30
CA GLY A 23 -2.67 -6.12 -4.31
C GLY A 23 -3.40 -7.01 -5.33
N GLY A 24 -2.67 -7.80 -6.13
CA GLY A 24 -3.24 -8.55 -7.26
C GLY A 24 -2.79 -9.99 -7.41
N TRP A 25 -2.00 -10.54 -6.47
CA TRP A 25 -1.42 -11.87 -6.68
C TRP A 25 -2.43 -13.03 -6.56
N PHE A 26 -3.41 -12.95 -5.67
CA PHE A 26 -4.44 -14.01 -5.59
C PHE A 26 -5.45 -13.98 -6.76
N ALA A 27 -5.53 -12.87 -7.51
CA ALA A 27 -6.46 -12.71 -8.61
C ALA A 27 -5.97 -13.35 -9.92
N TRP A 28 -4.65 -13.35 -10.15
CA TRP A 28 -4.12 -13.56 -11.51
C TRP A 28 -3.74 -15.01 -11.83
N GLN A 29 -3.47 -15.87 -10.83
CA GLN A 29 -3.12 -17.28 -11.11
C GLN A 29 -4.31 -18.22 -11.32
N HIS A 30 -5.57 -17.78 -11.11
CA HIS A 30 -6.74 -18.69 -11.15
C HIS A 30 -7.95 -18.26 -11.98
N PHE A 31 -7.94 -17.10 -12.63
CA PHE A 31 -9.14 -16.61 -13.33
C PHE A 31 -8.82 -16.16 -14.76
N ASN A 32 -8.80 -17.13 -15.67
CA ASN A 32 -8.99 -16.91 -17.10
C ASN A 32 -10.33 -17.53 -17.49
N GLU A 33 -11.39 -16.73 -17.52
CA GLU A 33 -12.60 -16.97 -18.31
C GLU A 33 -13.41 -15.64 -18.40
N ALA A 34 -14.08 -15.43 -19.54
CA ALA A 34 -14.58 -14.14 -20.01
C ALA A 34 -15.67 -13.48 -19.11
N PRO A 35 -15.78 -12.14 -19.09
CA PRO A 35 -16.73 -11.42 -18.23
C PRO A 35 -18.18 -11.36 -18.79
N PRO A 36 -19.23 -11.40 -17.94
CA PRO A 36 -20.61 -11.04 -18.31
C PRO A 36 -20.88 -9.51 -18.29
N PRO A 37 -21.97 -9.04 -18.93
CA PRO A 37 -22.20 -7.61 -19.22
C PRO A 37 -22.66 -6.77 -18.01
N PRO A 38 -22.49 -5.42 -18.05
CA PRO A 38 -22.69 -4.51 -16.93
C PRO A 38 -24.18 -4.16 -16.64
N PRO A 39 -24.55 -3.88 -15.37
CA PRO A 39 -25.90 -3.42 -15.00
C PRO A 39 -26.10 -1.89 -15.19
N PRO A 40 -27.36 -1.43 -15.32
CA PRO A 40 -27.70 -0.05 -15.65
C PRO A 40 -27.53 0.95 -14.48
N PRO A 41 -27.41 2.26 -14.78
CA PRO A 41 -27.09 3.31 -13.81
C PRO A 41 -28.25 3.61 -12.85
N GLN A 42 -27.93 3.85 -11.58
CA GLN A 42 -28.90 4.24 -10.55
C GLN A 42 -29.07 5.77 -10.42
N PRO A 43 -30.26 6.26 -10.01
CA PRO A 43 -30.59 7.69 -9.95
C PRO A 43 -30.05 8.39 -8.69
N LYS A 44 -29.74 9.67 -8.83
CA LYS A 44 -29.35 10.58 -7.73
C LYS A 44 -30.60 11.16 -7.07
N THR A 45 -30.69 11.12 -5.74
CA THR A 45 -31.71 11.88 -4.99
C THR A 45 -31.12 12.70 -3.83
N ALA A 46 -31.44 14.00 -3.93
CA ALA A 46 -31.68 15.09 -2.97
C ALA A 46 -31.11 15.11 -1.53
N LYS A 47 -30.74 16.35 -1.18
CA LYS A 47 -30.20 16.92 0.07
C LYS A 47 -31.27 17.17 1.13
N PRO A 48 -31.06 16.80 2.41
CA PRO A 48 -31.86 17.32 3.53
C PRO A 48 -31.23 18.54 4.22
N ALA A 49 -32.09 19.41 4.75
CA ALA A 49 -31.81 20.68 5.42
C ALA A 49 -31.31 20.52 6.88
N ALA A 50 -30.67 21.57 7.39
CA ALA A 50 -29.99 21.61 8.68
C ALA A 50 -30.92 21.93 9.88
N ALA A 51 -30.59 21.35 11.04
CA ALA A 51 -31.16 21.63 12.35
C ALA A 51 -30.06 22.15 13.32
N PRO A 52 -30.43 22.82 14.43
CA PRO A 52 -29.65 23.90 15.04
C PRO A 52 -28.51 23.45 15.96
N ALA A 53 -27.53 24.35 16.11
CA ALA A 53 -26.27 24.16 16.80
C ALA A 53 -26.43 24.01 18.33
N ALA A 54 -25.94 22.89 18.87
CA ALA A 54 -25.70 22.70 20.29
C ALA A 54 -24.28 23.16 20.67
N ALA A 55 -24.14 23.56 21.94
CA ALA A 55 -22.96 24.18 22.54
C ALA A 55 -21.62 23.48 22.22
N ALA A 56 -20.57 24.30 22.04
CA ALA A 56 -19.23 23.86 21.66
C ALA A 56 -18.62 22.91 22.72
N PRO A 57 -18.25 21.67 22.34
CA PRO A 57 -17.43 20.82 23.18
C PRO A 57 -16.01 21.38 23.30
N ALA A 58 -15.32 21.04 24.39
CA ALA A 58 -13.92 21.35 24.61
C ALA A 58 -13.07 20.98 23.39
N ALA A 59 -12.05 21.80 23.07
CA ALA A 59 -11.19 21.61 21.91
C ALA A 59 -10.57 20.19 21.94
N VAL A 60 -10.98 19.36 20.98
CA VAL A 60 -10.44 18.01 20.82
C VAL A 60 -9.00 18.14 20.31
N ASP A 61 -8.08 17.50 21.01
CA ASP A 61 -6.70 17.34 20.57
C ASP A 61 -6.68 16.48 19.29
N ALA A 62 -6.47 17.14 18.15
CA ALA A 62 -6.53 16.51 16.84
C ALA A 62 -5.49 15.40 16.69
N ASP A 63 -4.32 15.55 17.30
CA ASP A 63 -3.23 14.58 17.19
C ASP A 63 -3.60 13.29 17.93
N LYS A 64 -4.13 13.40 19.15
CA LYS A 64 -4.64 12.25 19.91
C LYS A 64 -5.83 11.58 19.22
N ALA A 65 -6.74 12.35 18.65
CA ALA A 65 -7.88 11.81 17.92
C ALA A 65 -7.42 11.03 16.68
N ILE A 66 -6.42 11.52 15.95
CA ILE A 66 -5.85 10.84 14.79
C ILE A 66 -5.12 9.56 15.20
N GLU A 67 -4.33 9.58 16.27
CA GLU A 67 -3.67 8.37 16.79
C GLU A 67 -4.69 7.30 17.16
N GLU A 68 -5.74 7.67 17.90
CA GLU A 68 -6.80 6.74 18.28
C GLU A 68 -7.53 6.19 17.04
N LEU A 69 -7.85 7.05 16.07
CA LEU A 69 -8.49 6.68 14.82
C LEU A 69 -7.70 5.63 14.04
N LEU A 70 -6.38 5.84 13.88
CA LEU A 70 -5.50 4.91 13.19
C LEU A 70 -5.44 3.55 13.90
N ARG A 71 -5.48 3.57 15.24
CA ARG A 71 -5.47 2.37 16.07
C ARG A 71 -6.78 1.59 15.97
N VAL A 72 -7.93 2.22 16.16
CA VAL A 72 -9.24 1.53 16.21
C VAL A 72 -9.72 1.05 14.84
N SER A 73 -9.32 1.72 13.77
CA SER A 73 -9.62 1.28 12.40
C SER A 73 -8.74 0.13 11.92
N GLY A 74 -7.69 -0.23 12.66
CA GLY A 74 -6.69 -1.19 12.19
C GLY A 74 -5.71 -0.63 11.15
N MET A 75 -5.83 0.65 10.79
CA MET A 75 -4.95 1.33 9.84
C MET A 75 -3.49 1.29 10.29
N ASP A 76 -3.19 1.45 11.58
CA ASP A 76 -1.82 1.31 12.10
C ASP A 76 -1.19 -0.04 11.75
N HIS A 77 -1.96 -1.13 11.85
CA HIS A 77 -1.49 -2.46 11.48
C HIS A 77 -1.25 -2.54 9.97
N MET A 78 -2.21 -2.08 9.16
CA MET A 78 -2.06 -2.10 7.70
C MET A 78 -0.82 -1.32 7.25
N LEU A 79 -0.63 -0.09 7.76
CA LEU A 79 0.52 0.76 7.43
C LEU A 79 1.86 0.12 7.80
N ALA A 80 1.91 -0.62 8.91
CA ALA A 80 3.10 -1.34 9.34
C ALA A 80 3.42 -2.55 8.44
N GLN A 81 2.41 -3.19 7.84
CA GLN A 81 2.57 -4.38 7.00
C GLN A 81 2.89 -4.05 5.52
N LEU A 82 2.46 -2.89 5.03
CA LEU A 82 2.62 -2.50 3.61
C LEU A 82 4.06 -2.62 3.07
N PRO A 83 5.12 -2.18 3.78
CA PRO A 83 6.49 -2.32 3.27
C PRO A 83 6.91 -3.77 3.00
N GLU A 84 6.58 -4.70 3.89
CA GLU A 84 6.92 -6.12 3.71
C GLU A 84 6.08 -6.73 2.58
N GLN A 85 4.82 -6.33 2.42
CA GLN A 85 3.98 -6.76 1.29
C GLN A 85 4.57 -6.32 -0.05
N MET A 86 5.04 -5.07 -0.16
CA MET A 86 5.73 -4.57 -1.36
C MET A 86 7.02 -5.37 -1.63
N LEU A 87 7.80 -5.65 -0.59
CA LEU A 87 9.04 -6.40 -0.69
C LEU A 87 8.82 -7.88 -1.07
N ALA A 88 7.82 -8.52 -0.49
CA ALA A 88 7.39 -9.87 -0.86
C ALA A 88 6.99 -9.93 -2.34
N GLY A 89 6.30 -8.89 -2.82
CA GLY A 89 5.95 -8.78 -4.23
C GLY A 89 7.17 -8.71 -5.17
N VAL A 90 8.19 -7.94 -4.80
CA VAL A 90 9.47 -7.88 -5.53
C VAL A 90 10.19 -9.23 -5.55
N ARG A 91 10.29 -9.89 -4.40
CA ARG A 91 10.91 -11.21 -4.27
C ARG A 91 10.24 -12.22 -5.19
N GLN A 92 8.91 -12.24 -5.18
CA GLN A 92 8.13 -13.15 -5.98
C GLN A 92 8.29 -12.87 -7.49
N ALA A 93 8.26 -11.60 -7.90
CA ALA A 93 8.52 -11.23 -9.30
C ALA A 93 9.91 -11.69 -9.76
N GLY A 94 10.94 -11.53 -8.91
CA GLY A 94 12.28 -12.06 -9.15
C GLY A 94 12.33 -13.58 -9.29
N GLN A 95 11.60 -14.31 -8.44
CA GLN A 95 11.50 -15.77 -8.51
C GLN A 95 10.80 -16.25 -9.78
N GLN A 96 9.90 -15.48 -10.36
CA GLN A 96 9.22 -15.82 -11.61
C GLN A 96 10.04 -15.43 -12.84
N ALA A 97 10.85 -14.39 -12.72
CA ALA A 97 11.82 -13.99 -13.73
C ALA A 97 13.00 -14.98 -13.88
N ARG A 98 12.96 -16.14 -13.19
CA ARG A 98 13.92 -17.27 -13.25
C ARG A 98 14.17 -17.87 -14.64
N SER A 99 13.61 -17.32 -15.71
CA SER A 99 14.08 -17.50 -17.09
C SER A 99 15.47 -16.89 -17.36
N GLY A 100 16.32 -16.70 -16.34
CA GLY A 100 17.69 -16.20 -16.47
C GLY A 100 17.84 -14.68 -16.66
N LYS A 101 16.83 -13.88 -16.33
CA LYS A 101 16.83 -12.43 -16.65
C LYS A 101 17.34 -11.49 -15.54
N LEU A 102 17.40 -11.94 -14.29
CA LEU A 102 17.87 -11.12 -13.16
C LEU A 102 18.91 -11.89 -12.34
N SER A 103 20.09 -11.28 -12.12
CA SER A 103 21.13 -11.88 -11.28
C SER A 103 20.73 -11.82 -9.79
N PRO A 104 21.26 -12.70 -8.91
CA PRO A 104 21.03 -12.61 -7.47
C PRO A 104 21.42 -11.25 -6.87
N GLY A 105 22.52 -10.65 -7.35
CA GLY A 105 22.96 -9.32 -6.92
C GLY A 105 22.00 -8.20 -7.37
N ASP A 106 21.40 -8.31 -8.56
CA ASP A 106 20.36 -7.36 -9.00
C ASP A 106 19.06 -7.52 -8.24
N GLN A 107 18.70 -8.75 -7.89
CA GLN A 107 17.55 -9.02 -7.03
C GLN A 107 17.75 -8.40 -5.64
N ALA A 108 18.93 -8.58 -5.04
CA ALA A 108 19.26 -7.99 -3.74
C ALA A 108 19.25 -6.45 -3.76
N GLU A 109 19.75 -5.86 -4.83
CA GLU A 109 19.74 -4.41 -5.04
C GLU A 109 18.32 -3.86 -5.24
N LEU A 110 17.49 -4.55 -6.02
CA LEU A 110 16.08 -4.19 -6.21
C LEU A 110 15.30 -4.26 -4.88
N GLU A 111 15.54 -5.29 -4.08
CA GLU A 111 14.97 -5.40 -2.73
C GLU A 111 15.43 -4.26 -1.81
N ARG A 112 16.70 -3.84 -1.90
CA ARG A 112 17.22 -2.68 -1.15
C ARG A 112 16.51 -1.40 -1.56
N LEU A 113 16.42 -1.12 -2.86
CA LEU A 113 15.70 0.05 -3.40
C LEU A 113 14.23 0.07 -2.97
N THR A 114 13.60 -1.10 -2.88
CA THR A 114 12.21 -1.23 -2.42
C THR A 114 12.06 -0.87 -0.95
N ARG A 115 12.96 -1.36 -0.08
CA ARG A 115 12.97 -1.00 1.35
C ARG A 115 13.21 0.50 1.58
N GLU A 116 13.99 1.15 0.71
CA GLU A 116 14.21 2.60 0.77
C GLU A 116 13.02 3.41 0.25
N ALA A 117 12.35 2.89 -0.78
CA ALA A 117 11.20 3.54 -1.40
C ALA A 117 9.95 3.48 -0.52
N PHE A 118 9.74 2.38 0.19
CA PHE A 118 8.52 2.12 0.98
C PHE A 118 8.87 1.85 2.44
N THR A 119 8.47 2.76 3.32
CA THR A 119 8.70 2.63 4.77
C THR A 119 7.38 2.79 5.52
N ALA A 120 7.23 2.07 6.64
CA ALA A 120 6.05 2.20 7.49
C ALA A 120 5.89 3.64 8.01
N GLN A 121 7.01 4.31 8.29
CA GLN A 121 7.03 5.71 8.69
C GLN A 121 6.51 6.63 7.57
N GLY A 122 6.92 6.44 6.31
CA GLY A 122 6.45 7.24 5.18
C GLY A 122 4.94 7.12 4.98
N PHE A 123 4.42 5.89 5.01
CA PHE A 123 2.98 5.63 4.97
C PHE A 123 2.24 6.33 6.12
N ARG A 124 2.70 6.13 7.36
CA ARG A 124 2.07 6.74 8.54
C ARG A 124 2.09 8.26 8.48
N GLN A 125 3.22 8.88 8.14
CA GLN A 125 3.34 10.33 8.04
C GLN A 125 2.39 10.91 7.00
N ARG A 126 2.25 10.27 5.83
CA ARG A 126 1.36 10.76 4.79
C ARG A 126 -0.11 10.66 5.20
N VAL A 127 -0.51 9.53 5.77
CA VAL A 127 -1.89 9.34 6.26
C VAL A 127 -2.20 10.32 7.38
N THR A 128 -1.32 10.46 8.38
CA THR A 128 -1.49 11.44 9.46
C THR A 128 -1.58 12.87 8.91
N ALA A 129 -0.75 13.26 7.95
CA ALA A 129 -0.79 14.59 7.35
C ALA A 129 -2.12 14.87 6.62
N ALA A 130 -2.65 13.88 5.89
CA ALA A 130 -3.94 14.00 5.21
C ALA A 130 -5.10 14.11 6.22
N LEU A 131 -5.06 13.31 7.28
CA LEU A 131 -6.05 13.36 8.36
C LEU A 131 -6.00 14.69 9.12
N LYS A 132 -4.81 15.23 9.41
CA LYS A 132 -4.65 16.57 10.02
C LYS A 132 -5.23 17.67 9.12
N LYS A 133 -4.96 17.60 7.82
CA LYS A 133 -5.46 18.57 6.84
C LYS A 133 -6.99 18.52 6.69
N GLY A 134 -7.57 17.32 6.75
CA GLY A 134 -9.02 17.09 6.64
C GLY A 134 -9.74 16.94 7.99
N PHE A 135 -9.12 17.38 9.10
CA PHE A 135 -9.65 17.11 10.42
C PHE A 135 -11.01 17.79 10.65
N GLU A 136 -12.02 16.97 10.90
CA GLU A 136 -13.37 17.41 11.24
C GLU A 136 -13.80 16.73 12.54
N THR A 137 -13.79 17.48 13.65
CA THR A 137 -13.99 16.94 15.01
C THR A 137 -15.16 15.98 15.10
N LYS A 138 -16.33 16.37 14.60
CA LYS A 138 -17.54 15.56 14.66
C LYS A 138 -17.40 14.24 13.88
N ARG A 139 -16.92 14.30 12.64
CA ARG A 139 -16.78 13.12 11.78
C ARG A 139 -15.73 12.14 12.30
N PHE A 140 -14.64 12.66 12.85
CA PHE A 140 -13.56 11.85 13.42
C PHE A 140 -14.01 11.16 14.71
N GLN A 141 -14.72 11.88 15.59
CA GLN A 141 -15.29 11.27 16.80
C GLN A 141 -16.35 10.22 16.48
N GLU A 142 -17.23 10.47 15.51
CA GLU A 142 -18.22 9.48 15.03
C GLU A 142 -17.52 8.23 14.49
N PHE A 143 -16.50 8.40 13.65
CA PHE A 143 -15.74 7.27 13.10
C PHE A 143 -15.01 6.47 14.20
N ILE A 144 -14.40 7.14 15.18
CA ILE A 144 -13.74 6.48 16.31
C ILE A 144 -14.76 5.68 17.12
N ALA A 145 -15.93 6.26 17.41
CA ALA A 145 -16.99 5.58 18.15
C ALA A 145 -17.49 4.34 17.41
N ASP A 146 -17.77 4.46 16.11
CA ASP A 146 -18.23 3.36 15.26
C ASP A 146 -17.20 2.23 15.15
N SER A 147 -15.93 2.60 14.93
CA SER A 147 -14.80 1.66 14.86
C SER A 147 -14.46 1.04 16.22
N SER A 148 -14.95 1.62 17.31
CA SER A 148 -14.71 1.12 18.67
C SER A 148 -15.74 0.12 19.16
N THR A 149 -16.82 -0.11 18.39
CA THR A 149 -17.84 -1.10 18.73
C THR A 149 -17.25 -2.52 18.81
N PRO A 150 -17.83 -3.43 19.64
CA PRO A 150 -17.35 -4.81 19.72
C PRO A 150 -17.37 -5.52 18.36
N LEU A 151 -18.40 -5.26 17.55
CA LEU A 151 -18.51 -5.78 16.19
C LEU A 151 -17.38 -5.28 15.30
N ALA A 152 -17.16 -3.96 15.23
CA ALA A 152 -16.11 -3.39 14.38
C ALA A 152 -14.72 -3.91 14.78
N LYS A 153 -14.41 -3.94 16.08
CA LYS A 153 -13.14 -4.51 16.58
C LYS A 153 -12.96 -5.96 16.16
N ARG A 154 -14.00 -6.80 16.30
CA ARG A 154 -13.95 -8.20 15.88
C ARG A 154 -13.69 -8.33 14.37
N MET A 155 -14.37 -7.54 13.55
CA MET A 155 -14.19 -7.55 12.10
C MET A 155 -12.78 -7.08 11.69
N THR A 156 -12.30 -5.99 12.29
CA THR A 156 -10.93 -5.49 12.10
C THR A 156 -9.88 -6.56 12.45
N GLU A 157 -10.07 -7.34 13.52
CA GLU A 157 -9.15 -8.44 13.83
C GLU A 157 -9.18 -9.56 12.78
N LEU A 158 -10.36 -9.88 12.22
CA LEU A 158 -10.46 -10.86 11.13
C LEU A 158 -9.75 -10.37 9.86
N GLU A 159 -9.86 -9.08 9.55
CA GLU A 159 -9.26 -8.46 8.36
C GLU A 159 -7.73 -8.34 8.44
N LYS A 160 -7.16 -8.28 9.65
CA LYS A 160 -5.70 -8.33 9.86
C LYS A 160 -5.09 -9.69 9.53
N LEU A 161 -5.89 -10.76 9.56
CA LEU A 161 -5.39 -12.11 9.32
C LEU A 161 -5.09 -12.29 7.84
N GLN A 162 -3.83 -12.52 7.51
CA GLN A 162 -3.48 -12.96 6.18
C GLN A 162 -3.94 -14.43 6.00
N PRO A 163 -4.69 -14.74 4.94
CA PRO A 163 -5.05 -16.12 4.65
C PRO A 163 -3.79 -16.97 4.47
N LYS A 164 -3.75 -18.14 5.11
CA LYS A 164 -2.77 -19.16 4.72
C LYS A 164 -3.09 -19.63 3.30
N PRO A 165 -2.11 -19.76 2.39
CA PRO A 165 -2.37 -20.12 1.00
C PRO A 165 -3.21 -21.39 0.85
N GLU A 166 -2.94 -22.41 1.68
CA GLU A 166 -3.65 -23.70 1.63
C GLU A 166 -5.11 -23.57 2.09
N GLU A 167 -5.36 -22.77 3.14
CA GLU A 167 -6.71 -22.54 3.67
C GLU A 167 -7.57 -21.73 2.69
N PHE A 168 -6.97 -20.73 2.05
CA PHE A 168 -7.67 -19.95 1.03
C PHE A 168 -7.96 -20.77 -0.23
N ALA A 169 -7.00 -21.59 -0.68
CA ALA A 169 -7.24 -22.51 -1.79
C ALA A 169 -8.35 -23.51 -1.49
N ALA A 170 -8.39 -24.08 -0.27
CA ALA A 170 -9.45 -24.97 0.18
C ALA A 170 -10.82 -24.27 0.21
N PHE A 171 -10.87 -23.04 0.72
CA PHE A 171 -12.09 -22.21 0.68
C PHE A 171 -12.60 -22.01 -0.74
N MET A 172 -11.72 -21.58 -1.66
CA MET A 172 -12.06 -21.35 -3.07
C MET A 172 -12.53 -22.62 -3.78
N ALA A 173 -11.91 -23.77 -3.50
CA ALA A 173 -12.37 -25.07 -4.01
C ALA A 173 -13.77 -25.42 -3.47
N GLY A 174 -14.03 -25.15 -2.19
CA GLY A 174 -15.33 -25.34 -1.55
C GLY A 174 -16.45 -24.54 -2.21
N LEU A 175 -16.16 -23.32 -2.70
CA LEU A 175 -17.15 -22.48 -3.38
C LEU A 175 -17.68 -23.09 -4.69
N LYS A 176 -16.91 -23.97 -5.36
CA LYS A 176 -17.39 -24.69 -6.55
C LYS A 176 -18.49 -25.69 -6.20
N ALA A 177 -18.35 -26.37 -5.07
CA ALA A 177 -19.31 -27.38 -4.60
C ALA A 177 -20.50 -26.73 -3.87
N LYS A 178 -20.26 -25.67 -3.11
CA LYS A 178 -21.26 -24.93 -2.36
C LYS A 178 -21.04 -23.42 -2.54
N PRO A 179 -21.66 -22.82 -3.56
CA PRO A 179 -21.60 -21.38 -3.75
C PRO A 179 -22.09 -20.61 -2.52
N LEU A 180 -21.58 -19.41 -2.31
CA LEU A 180 -22.08 -18.52 -1.26
C LEU A 180 -23.55 -18.20 -1.52
N ALA A 181 -24.34 -18.10 -0.44
CA ALA A 181 -25.72 -17.67 -0.55
C ALA A 181 -25.80 -16.26 -1.19
N PRO A 182 -26.81 -15.96 -2.03
CA PRO A 182 -26.92 -14.65 -2.69
C PRO A 182 -26.92 -13.46 -1.71
N MET A 183 -27.46 -13.64 -0.50
CA MET A 183 -27.41 -12.61 0.55
C MET A 183 -25.97 -12.33 1.00
N ARG A 184 -25.19 -13.38 1.27
CA ARG A 184 -23.77 -13.26 1.65
C ARG A 184 -22.97 -12.51 0.59
N VAL A 185 -23.19 -12.83 -0.69
CA VAL A 185 -22.55 -12.13 -1.81
C VAL A 185 -22.87 -10.63 -1.74
N LYS A 186 -24.16 -10.26 -1.66
CA LYS A 186 -24.58 -8.85 -1.58
C LYS A 186 -23.99 -8.10 -0.37
N LEU A 187 -23.85 -8.77 0.77
CA LEU A 187 -23.26 -8.16 1.97
C LEU A 187 -21.76 -7.86 1.77
N VAL A 188 -21.01 -8.80 1.20
CA VAL A 188 -19.59 -8.59 0.87
C VAL A 188 -19.44 -7.45 -0.15
N GLU A 189 -20.31 -7.39 -1.17
CA GLU A 189 -20.28 -6.31 -2.16
C GLU A 189 -20.55 -4.94 -1.54
N ARG A 190 -21.48 -4.85 -0.58
CA ARG A 190 -21.78 -3.60 0.13
C ARG A 190 -20.60 -3.13 0.98
N ILE A 191 -19.95 -4.05 1.69
CA ILE A 191 -18.75 -3.74 2.48
C ILE A 191 -17.62 -3.27 1.56
N ASP A 192 -17.35 -3.97 0.47
CA ASP A 192 -16.34 -3.57 -0.52
C ASP A 192 -16.62 -2.18 -1.11
N MET A 193 -17.86 -1.92 -1.51
CA MET A 193 -18.26 -0.64 -2.09
C MET A 193 -18.15 0.52 -1.09
N ALA A 194 -18.68 0.34 0.13
CA ALA A 194 -18.69 1.38 1.14
C ALA A 194 -17.31 1.59 1.78
N GLY A 195 -16.55 0.50 1.93
CA GLY A 195 -15.18 0.50 2.43
C GLY A 195 -14.13 0.78 1.37
N ARG A 196 -14.50 0.91 0.08
CA ARG A 196 -13.63 1.25 -1.06
C ARG A 196 -12.40 0.32 -1.22
N ALA A 197 -12.46 -0.92 -0.76
CA ALA A 197 -11.29 -1.81 -0.76
C ALA A 197 -10.79 -2.13 -2.18
N SER A 198 -11.70 -2.50 -3.09
CA SER A 198 -11.35 -2.74 -4.50
C SER A 198 -10.85 -1.50 -5.22
N GLU A 199 -11.40 -0.33 -4.88
CA GLU A 199 -10.97 0.95 -5.44
C GLU A 199 -9.56 1.28 -4.97
N LEU A 200 -9.29 1.19 -3.67
CA LEU A 200 -7.95 1.40 -3.11
C LEU A 200 -6.92 0.48 -3.78
N ALA A 201 -7.22 -0.82 -3.93
CA ALA A 201 -6.33 -1.77 -4.59
C ALA A 201 -6.06 -1.41 -6.05
N THR A 202 -7.11 -1.02 -6.78
CA THR A 202 -7.03 -0.62 -8.19
C THR A 202 -6.19 0.65 -8.35
N GLU A 203 -6.50 1.70 -7.59
CA GLU A 203 -5.80 2.97 -7.67
C GLU A 203 -4.35 2.84 -7.21
N SER A 204 -4.08 2.06 -6.16
CA SER A 204 -2.71 1.76 -5.71
C SER A 204 -1.88 1.09 -6.80
N MET A 205 -2.45 0.09 -7.48
CA MET A 205 -1.78 -0.60 -8.58
C MET A 205 -1.41 0.38 -9.70
N PHE A 206 -2.36 1.18 -10.18
CA PHE A 206 -2.10 2.12 -11.29
C PHE A 206 -1.23 3.30 -10.88
N ALA A 207 -1.40 3.83 -9.67
CA ALA A 207 -0.56 4.88 -9.11
C ALA A 207 0.89 4.42 -9.01
N GLY A 208 1.11 3.18 -8.59
CA GLY A 208 2.43 2.60 -8.57
C GLY A 208 3.03 2.49 -9.98
N VAL A 209 2.28 1.94 -10.94
CA VAL A 209 2.79 1.72 -12.31
C VAL A 209 3.19 3.06 -12.95
N ARG A 210 2.33 4.07 -12.81
CA ARG A 210 2.62 5.44 -13.24
C ARG A 210 3.83 6.02 -12.52
N GLY A 211 3.88 5.87 -11.20
CA GLY A 211 4.96 6.40 -10.39
C GLY A 211 6.31 5.82 -10.83
N MET A 212 6.38 4.51 -10.99
CA MET A 212 7.57 3.82 -11.47
C MET A 212 8.00 4.27 -12.88
N ALA A 213 7.05 4.41 -13.80
CA ALA A 213 7.33 4.92 -15.15
C ALA A 213 7.89 6.35 -15.12
N ARG A 214 7.36 7.23 -14.27
CA ARG A 214 7.86 8.59 -14.07
C ARG A 214 9.24 8.62 -13.43
N GLY A 215 9.45 7.78 -12.42
CA GLY A 215 10.72 7.67 -11.71
C GLY A 215 11.85 7.21 -12.62
N PHE A 216 11.53 6.35 -13.57
CA PHE A 216 12.46 5.88 -14.59
C PHE A 216 12.76 7.02 -15.58
N ALA A 217 13.66 7.94 -15.24
CA ALA A 217 13.99 9.15 -15.99
C ALA A 217 14.89 8.90 -17.22
N GLY A 218 14.49 7.89 -17.99
CA GLY A 218 14.67 7.78 -19.45
C GLY A 218 13.31 7.70 -20.16
N ALA A 219 12.20 7.78 -19.42
CA ALA A 219 10.85 7.91 -19.92
C ALA A 219 10.64 9.33 -20.46
N ASP A 220 11.05 9.49 -21.72
CA ASP A 220 10.40 10.38 -22.68
C ASP A 220 8.91 10.56 -22.32
N ALA A 221 8.39 11.78 -22.37
CA ALA A 221 6.97 12.06 -22.09
C ALA A 221 6.01 11.14 -22.85
N LYS A 222 6.43 10.67 -24.03
CA LYS A 222 5.77 9.62 -24.82
C LYS A 222 5.73 8.26 -24.12
N GLN A 223 6.79 7.82 -23.44
CA GLN A 223 6.77 6.57 -22.67
C GLN A 223 5.79 6.65 -21.49
N VAL A 224 5.75 7.77 -20.77
CA VAL A 224 4.73 7.98 -19.72
C VAL A 224 3.33 7.98 -20.33
N ALA A 225 3.13 8.65 -21.46
CA ALA A 225 1.87 8.66 -22.19
C ALA A 225 1.47 7.27 -22.73
N ASP A 226 2.44 6.46 -23.18
CA ASP A 226 2.23 5.08 -23.62
C ASP A 226 1.80 4.20 -22.44
N VAL A 227 2.38 4.39 -21.26
CA VAL A 227 1.93 3.74 -20.02
C VAL A 227 0.51 4.17 -19.67
N ASP A 228 0.19 5.46 -19.71
CA ASP A 228 -1.16 5.95 -19.44
C ASP A 228 -2.20 5.39 -20.42
N LYS A 229 -1.83 5.27 -21.70
CA LYS A 229 -2.67 4.63 -22.72
C LYS A 229 -2.87 3.15 -22.43
N ALA A 230 -1.81 2.42 -22.08
CA ALA A 230 -1.88 1.01 -21.73
C ALA A 230 -2.75 0.78 -20.49
N ILE A 231 -2.62 1.65 -19.46
CA ILE A 231 -3.51 1.66 -18.30
C ILE A 231 -4.95 1.86 -18.74
N GLY A 232 -5.23 2.87 -19.58
CA GLY A 232 -6.58 3.13 -20.08
C GLY A 232 -7.21 1.93 -20.81
N GLN A 233 -6.42 1.16 -21.55
CA GLN A 233 -6.87 -0.05 -22.25
C GLN A 233 -7.13 -1.24 -21.30
N GLN A 234 -6.36 -1.35 -20.22
CA GLN A 234 -6.43 -2.50 -19.31
C GLN A 234 -7.31 -2.25 -18.08
N ARG A 235 -7.63 -0.98 -17.77
CA ARG A 235 -8.28 -0.58 -16.51
C ARG A 235 -9.57 -1.32 -16.22
N ALA A 236 -10.49 -1.40 -17.17
CA ALA A 236 -11.78 -2.07 -16.94
C ALA A 236 -11.62 -3.58 -16.62
N ALA A 237 -10.71 -4.27 -17.34
CA ALA A 237 -10.44 -5.68 -17.08
C ALA A 237 -9.76 -5.89 -15.72
N ALA A 238 -8.77 -5.04 -15.39
CA ALA A 238 -8.08 -5.07 -14.10
C ALA A 238 -9.05 -4.78 -12.95
N GLU A 239 -9.92 -3.77 -13.07
CA GLU A 239 -10.95 -3.42 -12.09
C GLU A 239 -11.87 -4.61 -11.80
N GLY A 240 -12.32 -5.33 -12.82
CA GLY A 240 -13.15 -6.52 -12.65
C GLY A 240 -12.43 -7.62 -11.87
N ASN A 241 -11.19 -7.91 -12.24
CA ASN A 241 -10.38 -8.97 -11.61
C ASN A 241 -10.00 -8.63 -10.17
N ILE A 242 -9.54 -7.40 -9.91
CA ILE A 242 -9.19 -6.92 -8.57
C ILE A 242 -10.42 -6.95 -7.69
N ARG A 243 -11.56 -6.45 -8.18
CA ARG A 243 -12.81 -6.45 -7.42
C ARG A 243 -13.23 -7.86 -7.02
N ASN A 244 -13.16 -8.82 -7.95
CA ASN A 244 -13.48 -10.21 -7.63
C ASN A 244 -12.53 -10.78 -6.58
N ALA A 245 -11.22 -10.53 -6.69
CA ALA A 245 -10.24 -11.01 -5.72
C ALA A 245 -10.41 -10.40 -4.33
N VAL A 246 -10.67 -9.09 -4.25
CA VAL A 246 -10.99 -8.41 -2.99
C VAL A 246 -12.25 -8.99 -2.37
N ARG A 247 -13.30 -9.21 -3.16
CA ARG A 247 -14.54 -9.84 -2.67
C ARG A 247 -14.33 -11.28 -2.19
N PHE A 248 -13.50 -12.07 -2.85
CA PHE A 248 -13.14 -13.41 -2.35
C PHE A 248 -12.33 -13.35 -1.06
N SER A 249 -11.41 -12.38 -0.93
CA SER A 249 -10.65 -12.14 0.29
C SER A 249 -11.57 -11.75 1.45
N LEU A 250 -12.50 -10.82 1.24
CA LEU A 250 -13.51 -10.43 2.23
C LEU A 250 -14.43 -11.60 2.59
N ALA A 251 -14.89 -12.37 1.60
CA ALA A 251 -15.73 -13.55 1.84
C ALA A 251 -15.00 -14.61 2.68
N TYR A 252 -13.69 -14.80 2.46
CA TYR A 252 -12.86 -15.68 3.28
C TYR A 252 -12.66 -15.11 4.69
N ALA A 253 -12.34 -13.82 4.82
CA ALA A 253 -12.14 -13.17 6.12
C ALA A 253 -13.38 -13.28 7.01
N TYR A 254 -14.58 -13.16 6.42
CA TYR A 254 -15.84 -13.22 7.15
C TYR A 254 -16.57 -14.56 7.06
N ARG A 255 -15.89 -15.64 6.65
CA ARG A 255 -16.52 -16.95 6.43
C ARG A 255 -17.29 -17.48 7.64
N ASP A 256 -16.80 -17.18 8.84
CA ASP A 256 -17.37 -17.63 10.12
C ASP A 256 -18.26 -16.57 10.81
N VAL A 257 -18.55 -15.47 10.10
CA VAL A 257 -19.40 -14.38 10.62
C VAL A 257 -20.84 -14.57 10.15
N SER A 258 -21.82 -14.20 11.00
CA SER A 258 -23.23 -14.28 10.64
C SER A 258 -23.61 -13.23 9.60
N ASP A 259 -24.66 -13.50 8.81
CA ASP A 259 -25.18 -12.51 7.85
C ASP A 259 -25.74 -11.26 8.56
N THR A 260 -26.26 -11.40 9.78
CA THR A 260 -26.73 -10.27 10.60
C THR A 260 -25.57 -9.35 10.99
N ASP A 261 -24.49 -9.91 11.52
CA ASP A 261 -23.29 -9.16 11.91
C ASP A 261 -22.65 -8.47 10.68
N LEU A 262 -22.61 -9.16 9.54
CA LEU A 262 -22.13 -8.56 8.28
C LEU A 262 -23.02 -7.43 7.78
N ALA A 263 -24.34 -7.57 7.91
CA ALA A 263 -25.27 -6.51 7.54
C ALA A 263 -25.15 -5.28 8.43
N GLU A 264 -24.84 -5.46 9.72
CA GLU A 264 -24.56 -4.36 10.64
C GLU A 264 -23.21 -3.71 10.33
N TYR A 265 -22.18 -4.51 10.04
CA TYR A 265 -20.86 -3.99 9.68
C TYR A 265 -20.86 -3.21 8.36
N ALA A 266 -21.62 -3.67 7.37
CA ALA A 266 -21.87 -2.92 6.14
C ALA A 266 -22.49 -1.55 6.43
N ARG A 267 -23.47 -1.47 7.34
CA ARG A 267 -24.10 -0.18 7.72
C ARG A 267 -23.12 0.78 8.38
N LEU A 268 -22.14 0.28 9.14
CA LEU A 268 -21.10 1.14 9.72
C LEU A 268 -20.24 1.80 8.63
N HIS A 269 -19.87 1.05 7.59
CA HIS A 269 -19.09 1.54 6.46
C HIS A 269 -19.88 2.47 5.53
N GLU A 270 -21.20 2.28 5.43
CA GLU A 270 -22.08 3.09 4.58
C GLU A 270 -22.35 4.49 5.13
N LYS A 271 -21.95 4.79 6.38
CA LYS A 271 -22.12 6.11 6.96
C LYS A 271 -21.27 7.16 6.24
N PRO A 272 -21.82 8.33 5.87
CA PRO A 272 -21.07 9.37 5.18
C PRO A 272 -19.81 9.85 5.93
N GLY A 273 -19.87 9.94 7.26
CA GLY A 273 -18.72 10.31 8.09
C GLY A 273 -17.60 9.27 7.99
N THR A 274 -17.95 7.99 7.98
CA THR A 274 -17.01 6.88 7.81
C THR A 274 -16.33 6.91 6.45
N GLN A 275 -17.12 7.05 5.38
CA GLN A 275 -16.60 7.13 4.01
C GLN A 275 -15.69 8.34 3.79
N PHE A 276 -16.01 9.47 4.42
CA PHE A 276 -15.16 10.67 4.39
C PHE A 276 -13.78 10.40 4.99
N VAL A 277 -13.74 9.85 6.21
CA VAL A 277 -12.47 9.54 6.90
C VAL A 277 -11.67 8.48 6.14
N LEU A 278 -12.31 7.40 5.69
CA LEU A 278 -11.67 6.37 4.87
C LEU A 278 -11.09 6.97 3.59
N GLY A 279 -11.81 7.89 2.95
CA GLY A 279 -11.32 8.58 1.75
C GLY A 279 -10.05 9.37 1.99
N LEU A 280 -9.95 10.14 3.09
CA LEU A 280 -8.72 10.85 3.44
C LEU A 280 -7.53 9.90 3.59
N MET A 281 -7.73 8.76 4.27
CA MET A 281 -6.66 7.77 4.47
C MET A 281 -6.25 7.10 3.15
N PHE A 282 -7.22 6.74 2.33
CA PHE A 282 -6.99 5.98 1.10
C PHE A 282 -6.34 6.82 0.02
N ASP A 283 -6.79 8.06 -0.18
CA ASP A 283 -6.18 8.99 -1.11
C ASP A 283 -4.71 9.27 -0.70
N ALA A 284 -4.46 9.37 0.60
CA ALA A 284 -3.11 9.50 1.14
C ALA A 284 -2.25 8.25 0.90
N LEU A 285 -2.80 7.04 1.08
CA LEU A 285 -2.10 5.79 0.78
C LEU A 285 -1.70 5.68 -0.68
N VAL A 286 -2.64 5.91 -1.60
CA VAL A 286 -2.39 5.89 -3.06
C VAL A 286 -1.28 6.88 -3.42
N GLU A 287 -1.29 8.05 -2.80
CA GLU A 287 -0.27 9.07 -3.00
C GLU A 287 1.12 8.65 -2.47
N GLU A 288 1.20 7.96 -1.32
CA GLU A 288 2.50 7.43 -0.85
C GLU A 288 3.00 6.32 -1.78
N ILE A 289 2.10 5.47 -2.26
CA ILE A 289 2.46 4.42 -3.22
C ILE A 289 3.02 5.04 -4.49
N ARG A 290 2.34 6.06 -5.04
CA ARG A 290 2.84 6.82 -6.19
C ARG A 290 4.25 7.37 -5.94
N SER A 291 4.44 8.08 -4.83
CA SER A 291 5.72 8.71 -4.50
C SER A 291 6.84 7.69 -4.25
N GLY A 292 6.54 6.60 -3.54
CA GLY A 292 7.47 5.49 -3.34
C GLY A 292 7.85 4.82 -4.66
N SER A 293 6.88 4.57 -5.54
CA SER A 293 7.15 4.01 -6.87
C SER A 293 7.98 4.94 -7.75
N GLU A 294 7.78 6.26 -7.69
CA GLU A 294 8.66 7.24 -8.35
C GLU A 294 10.11 7.12 -7.85
N ARG A 295 10.32 7.01 -6.53
CA ARG A 295 11.67 6.79 -5.96
C ARG A 295 12.27 5.45 -6.41
N LEU A 296 11.49 4.38 -6.38
CA LEU A 296 11.92 3.05 -6.82
C LEU A 296 12.30 3.05 -8.31
N GLY A 297 11.47 3.65 -9.17
CA GLY A 297 11.73 3.77 -10.61
C GLY A 297 13.05 4.47 -10.90
N GLY A 298 13.35 5.57 -10.20
CA GLY A 298 14.62 6.28 -10.35
C GLY A 298 15.82 5.49 -9.81
N GLY A 299 15.63 4.73 -8.73
CA GLY A 299 16.62 3.79 -8.22
C GLY A 299 16.97 2.71 -9.25
N LEU A 300 15.95 2.10 -9.84
CA LEU A 300 16.10 1.07 -10.85
C LEU A 300 16.80 1.59 -12.09
N GLU A 301 16.45 2.79 -12.55
CA GLU A 301 17.10 3.39 -13.71
C GLU A 301 18.61 3.56 -13.49
N ARG A 302 19.02 4.04 -12.31
CA ARG A 302 20.43 4.15 -11.94
C ARG A 302 21.12 2.79 -11.93
N MET A 303 20.48 1.79 -11.33
CA MET A 303 20.97 0.41 -11.31
C MET A 303 21.24 -0.10 -12.74
N LEU A 304 20.32 0.14 -13.68
CA LEU A 304 20.50 -0.30 -15.07
C LEU A 304 21.57 0.49 -15.83
N LYS A 305 21.68 1.80 -15.60
CA LYS A 305 22.77 2.61 -16.16
C LYS A 305 24.14 2.10 -15.69
N ASP A 306 24.25 1.73 -14.41
CA ASP A 306 25.47 1.14 -13.85
C ASP A 306 25.81 -0.21 -14.50
N ARG A 307 24.81 -1.07 -14.76
CA ARG A 307 25.01 -2.34 -15.49
C ARG A 307 25.47 -2.12 -16.92
N HIS A 308 24.86 -1.19 -17.64
CA HIS A 308 25.28 -0.83 -19.00
C HIS A 308 26.70 -0.24 -19.02
N ALA A 309 27.11 0.47 -17.97
CA ALA A 309 28.47 0.97 -17.80
C ALA A 309 29.48 -0.11 -17.35
N GLY A 310 29.07 -1.38 -17.27
CA GLY A 310 29.94 -2.50 -16.91
C GLY A 310 30.21 -2.65 -15.41
N LYS A 311 29.50 -1.91 -14.54
CA LYS A 311 29.64 -2.10 -13.09
C LYS A 311 28.99 -3.42 -12.66
N PRO A 312 29.73 -4.33 -12.00
CA PRO A 312 29.20 -5.63 -11.59
C PRO A 312 28.12 -5.46 -10.53
N ALA A 313 27.23 -6.45 -10.44
CA ALA A 313 26.28 -6.51 -9.34
C ALA A 313 27.03 -6.61 -8.00
N PRO A 314 26.53 -5.95 -6.93
CA PRO A 314 27.11 -6.16 -5.61
C PRO A 314 27.15 -7.66 -5.33
N ALA A 315 28.32 -8.19 -5.00
CA ALA A 315 28.45 -9.59 -4.64
C ALA A 315 27.64 -9.84 -3.35
N ASP A 316 26.73 -10.81 -3.40
CA ASP A 316 25.88 -11.34 -2.33
C ASP A 316 25.94 -10.55 -1.01
N GLY A 317 25.05 -9.56 -0.88
CA GLY A 317 24.65 -9.00 0.42
C GLY A 317 25.71 -8.22 1.21
N LYS A 318 26.95 -8.06 0.73
CA LYS A 318 27.86 -7.07 1.33
C LYS A 318 27.52 -5.70 0.78
N ALA A 319 26.69 -5.00 1.53
CA ALA A 319 26.40 -3.58 1.32
C ALA A 319 27.69 -2.85 0.92
N ALA A 320 27.66 -2.16 -0.22
CA ALA A 320 28.68 -1.17 -0.50
C ALA A 320 28.70 -0.22 0.72
N PRO A 321 29.88 0.06 1.32
CA PRO A 321 29.93 1.04 2.38
C PRO A 321 29.35 2.33 1.81
N VAL A 322 28.33 2.86 2.47
CA VAL A 322 27.81 4.21 2.22
C VAL A 322 29.05 5.10 2.12
N ALA A 323 29.25 5.71 0.96
CA ALA A 323 30.34 6.65 0.77
C ALA A 323 30.13 7.79 1.77
N ARG A 324 30.80 7.69 2.92
CA ARG A 324 30.95 8.80 3.84
C ARG A 324 31.71 9.86 3.05
N SER A 325 31.02 10.94 2.74
CA SER A 325 31.62 12.16 2.24
C SER A 325 32.83 12.52 3.10
N GLY A 326 33.98 12.71 2.44
CA GLY A 326 35.09 13.56 2.88
C GLY A 326 35.57 13.40 4.31
N SER A 327 36.75 12.79 4.48
CA SER A 327 37.54 12.90 5.71
C SER A 327 37.79 14.38 6.05
N SER A 328 37.13 14.88 7.09
CA SER A 328 37.73 15.90 7.96
C SER A 328 38.13 15.21 9.26
N ARG A 329 39.31 15.52 9.77
CA ARG A 329 39.90 14.94 11.00
C ARG A 329 39.21 15.46 12.28
N ALA A 330 37.88 15.50 12.31
CA ALA A 330 37.10 16.10 13.40
C ALA A 330 35.99 15.18 13.96
N HIS A 331 36.15 13.86 13.83
CA HIS A 331 35.23 12.89 14.43
C HIS A 331 35.99 11.89 15.30
N GLU A 332 36.50 12.36 16.45
CA GLU A 332 36.45 11.54 17.65
C GLU A 332 35.02 11.65 18.19
N ASP A 333 34.37 10.50 18.37
CA ASP A 333 32.93 10.40 18.62
C ASP A 333 32.60 10.88 20.04
N ALA A 334 31.92 12.02 20.18
CA ALA A 334 31.49 12.58 21.47
C ALA A 334 30.62 11.60 22.31
N ARG A 335 30.16 10.49 21.72
CA ARG A 335 29.52 9.38 22.43
C ARG A 335 30.45 8.65 23.40
N GLU A 336 31.77 8.76 23.26
CA GLU A 336 32.70 8.23 24.27
C GLU A 336 32.59 8.95 25.61
N CYS A 337 32.22 10.23 25.61
CA CYS A 337 32.00 10.99 26.84
C CYS A 337 30.81 10.46 27.66
N LEU A 338 29.88 9.71 27.04
CA LEU A 338 28.74 9.11 27.72
C LEU A 338 29.09 7.85 28.53
N ARG A 339 30.34 7.38 28.46
CA ARG A 339 30.81 6.23 29.24
C ARG A 339 31.15 6.59 30.69
N PHE A 340 31.23 7.87 31.03
CA PHE A 340 31.50 8.31 32.40
C PHE A 340 30.21 8.32 33.22
N GLU A 341 30.25 7.69 34.40
CA GLU A 341 29.09 7.57 35.28
C GLU A 341 28.74 8.89 36.00
N ALA A 342 29.72 9.79 36.16
CA ALA A 342 29.51 11.07 36.83
C ALA A 342 29.29 12.20 35.82
N ASN A 343 28.14 12.88 35.90
CA ASN A 343 27.75 13.99 34.99
C ASN A 343 28.82 15.09 34.85
N ARG A 344 29.57 15.41 35.91
CA ARG A 344 30.66 16.40 35.84
C ARG A 344 31.79 15.98 34.88
N GLN A 345 32.06 14.68 34.77
CA GLN A 345 33.08 14.12 33.88
C GLN A 345 32.58 14.06 32.44
N VAL A 346 31.30 13.74 32.23
CA VAL A 346 30.65 13.81 30.90
C VAL A 346 30.76 15.22 30.33
N MET A 347 30.44 16.24 31.15
CA MET A 347 30.48 17.64 30.71
C MET A 347 31.91 18.13 30.42
N GLY A 348 32.89 17.80 31.26
CA GLY A 348 34.29 18.17 31.01
C GLY A 348 34.93 17.44 29.82
N CYS A 349 34.43 16.26 29.46
CA CYS A 349 34.81 15.56 28.24
C CYS A 349 34.18 16.24 27.01
N ALA A 350 32.90 16.61 27.09
CA ALA A 350 32.17 17.26 26.01
C ALA A 350 32.72 18.65 25.63
N GLU A 351 33.35 19.38 26.57
CA GLU A 351 33.97 20.68 26.30
C GLU A 351 35.12 20.64 25.29
N ARG A 352 35.76 19.48 25.08
CA ARG A 352 36.83 19.32 24.08
C ARG A 352 36.30 19.22 22.64
N TYR A 353 34.99 19.07 22.49
CA TYR A 353 34.29 18.95 21.21
C TYR A 353 33.43 20.17 20.87
N ARG A 354 33.59 21.27 21.63
CA ARG A 354 33.01 22.59 21.38
C ARG A 354 33.97 23.46 20.58
#